data_AF-A0A3B8JFI0-F1
#
_entry.id   AF-A0A3B8JFI0-F1
#
_cell.length_a   1.000
_cell.length_b   1.000
_cell.length_c   1.000
_cell.angle_alpha   90.00
_cell.angle_beta   90.00
_cell.angle_gamma   90.00
#
_symmetry.space_group_name_H-M   'P 1'
#
loop_
_entity.id
_entity.type
_entity.pdbx_description
1 polymer ?
#
loop_
_entity_poly.entity_id
_entity_poly.type
_entity_poly.pdbx_seq_one_letter_code
_entity_poly.pdbx_strand_id
1 'polypeptide(L)'
;MDDKVAVPIRRVVKKAWEALRKYLLKTVIHLERRNASKWERRITSFVVEVLTPQTPIIKKVETVEEVDWDDLPDDVRSAWMKSEQQFHDMDVTAIRDQQLETLEMTN
;
A
#
# COMPACT_ATOMS: atom_id res chain seq x y z
N MET A 1 -14.56 23.42 -14.11
CA MET A 1 -14.12 24.37 -13.08
C MET A 1 -13.17 23.69 -12.08
N ASP A 2 -12.90 22.39 -12.24
CA ASP A 2 -12.24 21.52 -11.26
C ASP A 2 -10.70 21.42 -11.39
N ASP A 3 -10.14 21.74 -12.56
CA ASP A 3 -8.69 21.63 -12.78
C ASP A 3 -7.85 22.55 -11.88
N LYS A 4 -8.38 23.73 -11.52
CA LYS A 4 -7.66 24.70 -10.68
C LYS A 4 -7.50 24.25 -9.22
N VAL A 5 -8.36 23.37 -8.72
CA VAL A 5 -8.32 22.86 -7.33
C VAL A 5 -7.67 21.48 -7.25
N ALA A 6 -7.84 20.66 -8.29
CA ALA A 6 -7.25 19.32 -8.36
C ALA A 6 -5.72 19.35 -8.42
N VAL A 7 -5.13 20.29 -9.18
CA VAL A 7 -3.68 20.40 -9.36
C VAL A 7 -2.94 20.71 -8.04
N PRO A 8 -3.37 21.68 -7.21
CA PRO A 8 -2.77 21.90 -5.88
C PRO A 8 -2.80 20.67 -4.97
N ILE A 9 -3.92 19.96 -4.91
CA ILE A 9 -4.08 18.79 -4.04
C ILE A 9 -3.16 17.65 -4.48
N ARG A 10 -3.07 17.36 -5.78
CA ARG A 10 -2.15 16.34 -6.33
C ARG A 10 -0.70 16.64 -5.93
N ARG A 11 -0.26 17.90 -6.03
CA ARG A 11 1.09 18.34 -5.62
C ARG A 11 1.33 18.13 -4.12
N VAL A 12 0.33 18.41 -3.28
CA VAL A 12 0.43 18.19 -1.83
C VAL A 12 0.59 16.71 -1.51
N VAL A 13 -0.25 15.85 -2.11
CA VAL A 13 -0.18 14.40 -1.94
C VAL A 13 1.17 13.85 -2.39
N LYS A 14 1.69 14.33 -3.52
CA LYS A 14 3.02 13.93 -4.01
C LYS A 14 4.12 14.30 -3.03
N LYS A 15 4.16 15.56 -2.57
CA LYS A 15 5.16 16.01 -1.60
C LYS A 15 5.09 15.24 -0.28
N ALA A 16 3.89 14.93 0.19
CA ALA A 16 3.71 14.11 1.38
C ALA A 16 4.24 12.69 1.17
N TRP A 17 3.99 12.09 0.00
CA TRP A 17 4.53 10.78 -0.35
C TRP A 17 6.06 10.78 -0.47
N GLU A 18 6.65 11.76 -1.17
CA GLU A 18 8.10 11.92 -1.28
C GLU A 18 8.76 12.09 0.11
N ALA A 19 8.12 12.82 1.02
CA ALA A 19 8.59 12.95 2.40
C ALA A 19 8.52 11.62 3.16
N LEU A 20 7.44 10.86 3.00
CA LEU A 20 7.28 9.53 3.60
C LEU A 20 8.32 8.54 3.06
N ARG A 21 8.56 8.53 1.74
CA ARG A 21 9.48 7.59 1.06
C ARG A 21 10.95 7.73 1.46
N LYS A 22 11.33 8.85 2.09
CA LYS A 22 12.66 9.00 2.73
C LYS A 22 12.87 8.01 3.88
N TYR A 23 11.78 7.58 4.51
CA TYR A 23 11.79 6.69 5.66
C TYR A 23 11.13 5.35 5.35
N LEU A 24 10.06 5.34 4.56
CA LEU A 24 9.39 4.12 4.16
C LEU A 24 10.11 3.47 2.98
N LEU A 25 10.72 2.32 3.19
CA LEU A 25 11.40 1.56 2.15
C LEU A 25 10.42 0.78 1.28
N LYS A 26 9.51 0.05 1.93
CA LYS A 26 8.56 -0.85 1.28
C LYS A 26 7.38 -1.17 2.19
N THR A 27 6.18 -1.22 1.63
CA THR A 27 4.97 -1.73 2.27
C THR A 27 4.35 -2.79 1.38
N VAL A 28 4.12 -3.96 1.95
CA VAL A 28 3.43 -5.07 1.31
C VAL A 28 2.13 -5.34 2.07
N ILE A 29 1.06 -5.55 1.33
CA ILE A 29 -0.17 -6.11 1.86
C ILE A 29 -0.25 -7.57 1.42
N HIS A 30 -0.34 -8.46 2.39
CA HIS A 30 -0.65 -9.87 2.19
C HIS A 30 -2.11 -10.09 2.60
N LEU A 31 -2.93 -10.50 1.65
CA LEU A 31 -4.30 -10.94 1.89
C LEU A 31 -4.33 -12.45 1.91
N GLU A 32 -4.89 -13.04 2.96
CA GLU A 32 -4.96 -14.49 3.14
C GLU A 32 -6.38 -14.89 3.51
N ARG A 33 -6.89 -15.95 2.87
CA ARG A 33 -8.10 -16.62 3.33
C ARG A 33 -7.74 -17.61 4.45
N ARG A 34 -8.09 -17.27 5.69
CA ARG A 34 -7.88 -18.15 6.85
C ARG A 34 -8.81 -19.35 6.83
N ASN A 35 -10.09 -19.13 6.51
CA ASN A 35 -11.09 -20.18 6.38
C ASN A 35 -12.24 -19.74 5.47
N ALA A 36 -13.35 -20.49 5.46
CA ALA A 36 -14.46 -20.22 4.55
C ALA A 36 -15.05 -18.81 4.68
N SER A 37 -15.00 -18.22 5.88
CA SER A 37 -15.69 -16.98 6.25
C SER A 37 -14.78 -15.95 6.96
N LYS A 38 -13.46 -16.16 6.98
CA LYS A 38 -12.49 -15.26 7.63
C LYS A 38 -11.35 -14.96 6.70
N TRP A 39 -11.05 -13.67 6.58
CA TRP A 39 -9.99 -13.14 5.74
C TRP A 39 -9.13 -12.23 6.59
N GLU A 40 -7.81 -12.33 6.38
CA GLU A 40 -6.85 -11.49 7.09
C GLU A 40 -6.09 -10.63 6.09
N ARG A 41 -5.84 -9.40 6.51
CA ARG A 41 -4.92 -8.48 5.85
C ARG A 41 -3.73 -8.27 6.76
N ARG A 42 -2.56 -8.69 6.30
CA ARG A 42 -1.28 -8.39 6.95
C ARG A 42 -0.59 -7.28 6.18
N ILE A 43 -0.44 -6.13 6.83
CA ILE A 43 0.33 -5.00 6.31
C ILE A 43 1.72 -5.08 6.92
N THR A 44 2.74 -5.24 6.07
CA THR A 44 4.14 -5.27 6.48
C THR A 44 4.85 -4.06 5.90
N SER A 45 5.37 -3.18 6.76
CA SER A 45 6.14 -2.02 6.36
C SER A 45 7.58 -2.11 6.86
N PHE A 46 8.52 -1.78 5.98
CA PHE A 46 9.94 -1.66 6.29
C PHE A 46 10.28 -0.18 6.33
N VAL A 47 10.68 0.33 7.49
CA VAL A 47 10.96 1.75 7.70
C VAL A 47 12.39 1.96 8.20
N VAL A 48 13.01 3.06 7.79
CA VAL A 48 14.28 3.53 8.30
C VAL A 48 14.02 4.33 9.58
N GLU A 49 14.55 3.83 10.68
CA GLU A 49 14.58 4.51 11.96
C GLU A 49 15.88 5.31 12.06
N VAL A 50 15.76 6.64 12.01
CA VAL A 50 16.89 7.57 12.09
C VAL A 50 16.97 8.09 13.54
N LEU A 51 17.39 7.24 14.47
CA LEU A 51 17.60 7.62 15.87
C LEU A 51 19.08 7.91 16.19
N THR A 52 20.02 7.45 15.36
CA THR A 52 21.46 7.63 15.58
C THR A 52 22.21 8.09 14.33
N PRO A 53 23.27 8.92 14.47
CA PRO A 53 23.88 9.60 13.32
C PRO A 53 24.74 8.72 12.41
N GLN A 54 25.05 7.47 12.79
CA GLN A 54 26.07 6.67 12.10
C GLN A 54 25.53 5.49 11.28
N THR A 55 24.39 4.89 11.65
CA THR A 55 23.86 3.72 10.92
C THR A 55 22.34 3.73 10.88
N PRO A 56 21.71 3.74 9.69
CA PRO A 56 20.26 3.60 9.59
C PRO A 56 19.82 2.21 10.07
N ILE A 57 18.86 2.17 10.99
CA ILE A 57 18.25 0.92 11.47
C ILE A 57 17.00 0.66 10.62
N ILE A 58 16.88 -0.52 10.03
CA ILE A 58 15.66 -0.93 9.32
C ILE A 58 14.74 -1.63 10.32
N LYS A 59 13.56 -1.07 10.54
CA LYS A 59 12.51 -1.63 11.38
C LYS A 59 11.42 -2.25 10.53
N LYS A 60 11.06 -3.48 10.84
CA LYS A 60 9.87 -4.15 10.30
C LYS A 60 8.69 -3.86 11.22
N VAL A 61 7.63 -3.30 10.66
CA VAL A 61 6.36 -3.01 11.35
C VAL A 61 5.28 -3.85 10.70
N GLU A 62 4.60 -4.67 11.49
CA GLU A 62 3.51 -5.53 11.02
C GLU A 62 2.21 -5.16 11.73
N THR A 63 1.12 -5.16 10.97
CA THR A 63 -0.23 -5.04 11.47
C THR A 63 -1.09 -6.09 10.79
N VAL A 64 -1.87 -6.83 11.57
CA VAL A 64 -2.76 -7.88 11.09
C VAL A 64 -4.17 -7.52 11.50
N GLU A 65 -5.08 -7.52 10.53
CA GLU A 65 -6.47 -7.14 10.73
C GLU A 65 -7.37 -8.20 10.07
N GLU A 66 -8.47 -8.54 10.73
CA GLU A 66 -9.57 -9.27 10.09
C GLU A 66 -10.29 -8.31 9.14
N VAL A 67 -10.59 -8.76 7.93
CA VAL A 67 -11.23 -7.95 6.90
C VAL A 67 -12.49 -8.67 6.42
N ASP A 68 -13.57 -7.90 6.29
CA ASP A 68 -14.82 -8.41 5.75
C ASP A 68 -14.70 -8.68 4.25
N TRP A 69 -15.40 -9.70 3.76
CA TRP A 69 -15.38 -10.07 2.34
C TRP A 69 -15.69 -8.89 1.42
N ASP A 70 -16.67 -8.07 1.80
CA ASP A 70 -17.15 -6.96 0.98
C ASP A 70 -16.14 -5.81 0.89
N ASP A 71 -15.18 -5.73 1.83
CA ASP A 71 -14.11 -4.74 1.83
C ASP A 71 -12.88 -5.18 1.02
N LEU A 72 -12.87 -6.41 0.51
CA LEU A 72 -11.80 -6.92 -0.33
C LEU A 72 -11.85 -6.34 -1.75
N PRO A 73 -10.69 -6.06 -2.36
CA PRO A 73 -10.58 -5.70 -3.77
C PRO A 73 -11.28 -6.70 -4.70
N ASP A 74 -11.91 -6.21 -5.78
CA ASP A 74 -12.69 -7.02 -6.72
C ASP A 74 -11.85 -8.12 -7.40
N ASP A 75 -10.59 -7.83 -7.70
CA ASP A 75 -9.63 -8.75 -8.29
C ASP A 75 -9.30 -9.90 -7.33
N VAL A 76 -9.08 -9.59 -6.05
CA VAL A 76 -8.86 -10.59 -4.99
C VAL A 76 -10.09 -11.47 -4.79
N ARG A 77 -11.28 -10.86 -4.69
CA ARG A 77 -12.54 -11.61 -4.60
C ARG A 77 -12.75 -12.53 -5.79
N SER A 78 -12.48 -12.04 -7.00
CA SER A 78 -12.60 -12.81 -8.24
C SER A 78 -11.63 -13.99 -8.29
N ALA A 79 -10.37 -13.78 -7.89
CA ALA A 79 -9.35 -14.83 -7.85
C ALA A 79 -9.72 -15.92 -6.83
N TRP A 80 -10.20 -15.54 -5.65
CA TRP A 80 -10.58 -16.47 -4.59
C TRP A 80 -11.88 -17.23 -4.91
N MET A 81 -12.84 -16.59 -5.59
CA MET A 81 -14.06 -17.27 -6.08
C MET A 81 -13.75 -18.34 -7.13
N LYS A 82 -12.75 -18.11 -7.98
CA LYS A 82 -12.30 -19.07 -8.99
C LYS A 82 -11.45 -20.21 -8.42
N SER A 83 -11.17 -20.19 -7.11
CA SER A 83 -10.35 -21.18 -6.39
C SER A 83 -8.91 -21.34 -6.91
N GLU A 84 -8.39 -20.34 -7.65
CA GLU A 84 -7.06 -20.41 -8.27
C GLU A 84 -5.93 -19.97 -7.31
N GLN A 85 -6.26 -19.23 -6.24
CA GLN A 85 -5.30 -18.73 -5.24
C GLN A 85 -5.96 -18.59 -3.86
N GLN A 86 -5.20 -18.84 -2.78
CA GLN A 86 -5.66 -18.67 -1.39
C GLN A 86 -5.05 -17.43 -0.71
N PHE A 87 -4.06 -16.82 -1.35
CA PHE A 87 -3.38 -15.63 -0.87
C PHE A 87 -3.11 -14.68 -2.05
N HIS A 88 -2.91 -13.41 -1.73
CA HIS A 88 -2.57 -12.38 -2.69
C HIS A 88 -1.63 -11.36 -2.06
N ASP A 89 -0.52 -11.06 -2.75
CA ASP A 89 0.48 -10.09 -2.30
C ASP A 89 0.46 -8.85 -3.18
N MET A 90 0.45 -7.68 -2.54
CA MET A 90 0.47 -6.39 -3.21
C MET A 90 1.62 -5.53 -2.68
N ASP A 91 2.51 -5.10 -3.57
CA ASP A 91 3.50 -4.08 -3.25
C ASP A 91 2.85 -2.70 -3.35
N VAL A 92 2.30 -2.24 -2.22
CA VAL A 92 1.58 -0.97 -2.14
C VAL A 92 2.51 0.20 -2.44
N THR A 93 3.79 0.09 -2.08
CA THR A 93 4.78 1.11 -2.40
C THR A 93 4.95 1.26 -3.89
N ALA A 94 5.14 0.16 -4.63
CA ALA A 94 5.29 0.19 -6.08
C ALA A 94 4.01 0.69 -6.78
N ILE A 95 2.83 0.22 -6.35
CA ILE A 95 1.54 0.69 -6.88
C ILE A 95 1.39 2.19 -6.68
N ARG A 96 1.75 2.70 -5.50
CA ARG A 96 1.62 4.12 -5.19
C ARG A 96 2.63 4.98 -5.95
N ASP A 97 3.87 4.50 -6.09
CA ASP A 97 4.90 5.13 -6.89
C ASP A 97 4.40 5.27 -8.36
N GLN A 98 3.87 4.20 -8.96
CA GLN A 98 3.31 4.21 -10.32
C GLN A 98 2.08 5.13 -10.48
N GLN A 99 1.17 5.15 -9.50
CA GLN A 99 0.00 6.03 -9.52
C GLN A 99 0.43 7.50 -9.56
N LEU A 100 1.45 7.87 -8.79
CA LEU A 100 1.95 9.24 -8.75
C LEU A 100 2.67 9.62 -10.04
N GLU A 101 3.43 8.71 -10.66
CA GLU A 101 4.04 8.90 -11.99
C GLU A 101 2.98 9.07 -13.08
N THR A 102 1.93 8.26 -13.06
CA THR A 102 0.84 8.34 -14.06
C THR A 102 0.05 9.64 -13.94
N LEU A 103 -0.09 10.16 -12.71
CA LEU A 103 -0.65 11.49 -12.45
C LEU A 103 0.23 12.64 -12.98
N GLU A 104 1.53 12.40 -13.24
CA GLU A 104 2.39 13.39 -13.90
C GLU A 104 2.12 13.47 -15.40
N MET A 105 1.84 12.34 -16.06
CA MET A 105 1.64 12.25 -17.51
C MET A 105 0.28 12.77 -18.00
N THR A 106 -0.65 13.10 -17.10
CA THR A 106 -1.97 13.64 -17.44
C THR A 106 -2.07 15.18 -17.34
N ASN A 107 -0.93 15.88 -17.26
CA ASN A 107 -0.87 17.36 -17.28
C ASN A 107 -0.48 17.89 -18.66
#